data_AF-A0A075G5M5-F1
#
_entry.id   AF-A0A075G5M5-F1
#
_cell.length_a   1.000
_cell.length_b   1.000
_cell.length_c   1.000
_cell.angle_alpha   90.00
_cell.angle_beta   90.00
_cell.angle_gamma   90.00
#
_symmetry.space_group_name_H-M   'P 1'
#
loop_
_entity.id
_entity.type
_entity.pdbx_description
1 polymer ?
#
loop_
_entity_poly.entity_id
_entity_poly.type
_entity_poly.pdbx_seq_one_letter_code
_entity_poly.pdbx_strand_id
1 'polypeptide(L)' 'MDDAPELINEDPYGEGWIVKYRLASSGEESTLLSAAGYQAEIGE' A
#
# COMPACT_ATOMS: atom_id res chain seq x y z
N MET A 1 10.63 14.65 1.31
CA MET A 1 10.38 13.35 1.96
C MET A 1 11.67 12.55 1.86
N ASP A 2 12.77 13.16 2.32
CA ASP A 2 14.12 12.85 1.83
C ASP A 2 15.11 12.48 2.93
N ASP A 3 14.72 12.52 4.22
CA ASP A 3 15.67 12.35 5.31
C ASP A 3 15.65 10.96 5.98
N ALA A 4 14.70 10.09 5.62
CA ALA A 4 14.55 8.76 6.24
C ALA A 4 13.91 7.72 5.31
N PRO A 5 14.59 7.29 4.22
CA PRO A 5 14.10 6.24 3.32
C PRO A 5 13.88 4.88 4.00
N GLU A 6 14.54 4.62 5.13
CA GLU A 6 14.42 3.41 5.93
C GLU A 6 13.03 3.19 6.55
N LEU A 7 12.23 4.26 6.71
CA LEU A 7 10.87 4.18 7.25
C LEU A 7 9.96 3.24 6.44
N ILE A 8 10.24 3.07 5.14
CA ILE A 8 9.50 2.10 4.30
C ILE A 8 9.68 0.65 4.78
N ASN A 9 10.81 0.34 5.41
CA ASN A 9 11.10 -1.00 5.93
C ASN A 9 10.64 -1.16 7.39
N GLU A 10 10.76 -0.11 8.20
CA GLU A 10 10.45 -0.16 9.64
C GLU A 10 8.95 -0.02 9.93
N ASP A 11 8.26 0.90 9.23
CA ASP A 11 6.83 1.15 9.41
C ASP A 11 6.13 1.35 8.04
N PRO A 12 6.02 0.28 7.23
CA PRO A 12 5.53 0.35 5.84
C PRO A 12 4.09 0.87 5.70
N TYR A 13 3.28 0.74 6.75
CA TYR A 13 1.86 1.09 6.74
C TYR A 13 1.52 2.31 7.62
N GLY A 14 2.47 2.83 8.40
CA GLY A 14 2.33 4.05 9.19
C GLY A 14 3.09 5.22 8.56
N GLU A 15 4.24 5.58 9.13
CA GLU A 15 5.02 6.75 8.68
C GLU A 15 5.71 6.55 7.32
N GLY A 16 5.94 5.31 6.89
CA GLY A 16 6.59 4.95 5.62
C GLY A 16 5.72 5.08 4.35
N TRP A 17 4.60 5.80 4.40
CA TRP A 17 3.71 5.99 3.23
C TRP A 17 4.40 6.78 2.11
N ILE A 18 4.23 6.32 0.86
CA ILE A 18 4.90 6.93 -0.32
C ILE A 18 4.13 8.15 -0.84
N VAL A 19 2.82 8.00 -1.04
CA VAL A 19 1.96 9.07 -1.57
C VAL A 19 0.55 8.97 -1.00
N LYS A 20 -0.10 10.13 -0.83
CA LYS A 20 -1.53 10.24 -0.56
C LYS A 20 -2.18 10.84 -1.80
N TYR A 21 -3.17 10.14 -2.34
CA TYR A 21 -3.93 10.62 -3.49
C TYR A 21 -5.43 10.42 -3.24
N ARG A 22 -6.24 11.12 -4.04
CA ARG A 22 -7.70 11.05 -3.99
C ARG A 22 -8.18 10.14 -5.10
N LEU A 23 -9.05 9.19 -4.78
CA LEU A 23 -9.73 8.38 -5.79
C LEU A 23 -10.61 9.26 -6.67
N ALA A 24 -10.54 9.06 -7.99
CA ALA A 24 -11.28 9.86 -8.94
C ALA A 24 -12.75 9.42 -9.00
N SER A 25 -13.02 8.14 -8.72
CA SER A 25 -14.37 7.57 -8.70
C SER A 25 -14.50 6.42 -7.70
N SER A 26 -15.72 6.15 -7.25
CA SER A 26 -16.02 4.99 -6.40
C SER A 26 -15.89 3.70 -7.21
N GLY A 27 -15.23 2.69 -6.66
CA GLY A 27 -15.13 1.36 -7.26
C GLY A 27 -13.82 1.09 -8.00
N GLU A 28 -12.90 2.05 -8.08
CA GLU A 28 -11.52 1.79 -8.56
C GLU A 28 -10.82 0.72 -7.71
N GLU A 29 -11.20 0.59 -6.44
CA GLU A 29 -10.73 -0.46 -5.54
C GLU A 29 -11.22 -1.87 -5.90
N SER A 30 -12.27 -2.02 -6.71
CA SER A 30 -12.88 -3.32 -6.99
C SER A 30 -12.00 -4.26 -7.81
N THR A 31 -11.01 -3.71 -8.51
CA THR A 31 -10.02 -4.48 -9.29
C THR A 31 -8.77 -4.80 -8.49
N LEU A 32 -8.63 -4.24 -7.28
CA LEU A 32 -7.50 -4.48 -6.40
C LEU A 32 -7.68 -5.78 -5.63
N LEU A 33 -6.57 -6.36 -5.19
CA LEU A 33 -6.58 -7.56 -4.38
C LEU A 33 -7.03 -7.25 -2.95
N SER A 34 -7.83 -8.15 -2.38
CA SER A 34 -8.02 -8.21 -0.93
C SER A 34 -6.74 -8.68 -0.25
N ALA A 35 -6.63 -8.50 1.07
CA ALA A 35 -5.47 -9.00 1.83
C ALA A 35 -5.25 -10.52 1.62
N ALA A 36 -6.33 -11.32 1.67
CA ALA A 36 -6.26 -12.76 1.42
C ALA A 36 -5.90 -13.09 -0.04
N GLY A 37 -6.42 -12.31 -0.99
CA GLY A 37 -6.08 -12.46 -2.42
C GLY A 37 -4.60 -12.18 -2.67
N TYR A 38 -4.03 -11.15 -2.04
CA TYR A 38 -2.61 -10.84 -2.16
C TYR A 38 -1.73 -11.92 -1.52
N GLN A 39 -2.10 -12.44 -0.35
CA GLN A 39 -1.37 -13.53 0.30
C GLN A 39 -1.29 -14.79 -0.58
N ALA A 40 -2.38 -15.12 -1.29
CA ALA A 40 -2.41 -16.26 -2.20
C ALA A 40 -1.44 -16.09 -3.39
N GLU A 41 -1.27 -14.87 -3.91
CA GLU A 41 -0.35 -14.59 -5.03
C GLU A 41 1.13 -14.71 -4.64
N ILE A 42 1.49 -14.33 -3.40
CA ILE A 42 2.86 -14.47 -2.89
C ILE A 42 3.20 -15.90 -2.44
N GLY A 43 2.19 -16.78 -2.34
CA GLY A 43 2.35 -18.19 -2.01
C GLY A 43 2.67 -18.45 -0.53
N GLU A 44 2.16 -17.60 0.37
CA GLU A 44 2.39 -17.67 1.82
C GLU A 44 1.33 -18.50 2.58
#